data_AF-A0A3N0BKH5-F1
#
_entry.id   AF-A0A3N0BKH5-F1
#
_cell.length_a   1.000
_cell.length_b   1.000
_cell.length_c   1.000
_cell.angle_alpha   90.00
_cell.angle_beta   90.00
_cell.angle_gamma   90.00
#
_symmetry.space_group_name_H-M   'P 1'
#
loop_
_entity.id
_entity.type
_entity.pdbx_description
1 polymer ?
#
loop_
_entity_poly.entity_id
_entity_poly.type
_entity_poly.pdbx_seq_one_letter_code
_entity_poly.pdbx_strand_id
1 'polypeptide(L)'
;MKILGMGVPELVIILAVILLIFGPKNLPKLGASLGKTVKNLREGMGGGKEEAAEAVELAVEDDVEDEEPAQPAKKTVRAKKAPQNA
;
A
#
# COMPACT_ATOMS: atom_id res chain seq x y z
N MET A 1 -28.86 -9.51 10.88
CA MET A 1 -27.73 -10.36 11.32
C MET A 1 -26.91 -9.55 12.32
N LYS A 2 -26.58 -10.11 13.48
CA LYS A 2 -25.79 -9.45 14.53
C LYS A 2 -24.41 -10.10 14.54
N ILE A 3 -23.37 -9.32 14.30
CA ILE A 3 -21.97 -9.78 14.34
C ILE A 3 -21.36 -9.06 15.54
N LEU A 4 -20.86 -9.81 16.53
CA LEU A 4 -20.23 -9.25 17.73
C LEU A 4 -21.14 -8.32 18.58
N GLY A 5 -22.45 -8.59 18.60
CA GLY A 5 -23.41 -7.78 19.37
C GLY A 5 -23.78 -6.44 18.73
N MET A 6 -23.14 -6.08 17.61
CA MET A 6 -23.45 -4.90 16.82
C MET A 6 -24.17 -5.27 15.51
N GLY A 7 -24.99 -4.36 15.02
CA GLY A 7 -25.63 -4.49 13.72
C GLY A 7 -24.67 -4.16 12.58
N VAL A 8 -25.15 -4.39 11.36
CA VAL A 8 -24.45 -3.99 10.13
C VAL A 8 -24.21 -2.47 10.09
N PRO A 9 -25.17 -1.58 10.48
CA PRO A 9 -24.95 -0.14 10.45
C PRO A 9 -23.78 0.33 11.32
N GLU A 10 -23.64 -0.21 12.53
CA GLU A 10 -22.56 0.15 13.45
C GLU A 10 -21.20 -0.31 12.92
N LEU A 11 -21.12 -1.50 12.32
CA LEU A 11 -19.91 -1.98 11.64
C LEU A 11 -19.49 -1.07 10.48
N VAL A 12 -20.44 -0.57 9.70
CA VAL A 12 -20.15 0.35 8.58
C VAL A 12 -19.57 1.68 9.09
N ILE A 13 -20.06 2.20 10.21
CA ILE A 13 -19.53 3.43 10.82
C ILE A 13 -18.08 3.22 11.26
N ILE A 14 -17.77 2.11 11.93
CA ILE A 14 -16.40 1.80 12.35
C ILE A 14 -15.48 1.64 11.14
N LEU A 15 -15.95 0.94 10.10
CA LEU A 15 -15.22 0.80 8.85
C LEU A 15 -14.94 2.15 8.18
N ALA A 16 -15.90 3.08 8.19
CA ALA A 16 -15.73 4.42 7.65
C ALA A 16 -14.63 5.20 8.38
N VAL A 17 -14.53 5.10 9.70
CA VAL A 17 -13.44 5.73 10.48
C VAL A 17 -12.08 5.14 10.13
N ILE A 18 -11.99 3.81 10.02
CA ILE A 18 -10.77 3.11 9.62
C ILE A 18 -10.36 3.55 8.20
N LEU A 19 -11.31 3.65 7.29
CA LEU A 19 -11.10 4.13 5.93
C LEU A 19 -10.65 5.60 5.87
N LEU A 20 -11.06 6.43 6.82
CA LEU A 20 -10.59 7.82 6.93
C LEU A 20 -9.12 7.90 7.34
N ILE A 21 -8.69 7.03 8.26
CA ILE A 21 -7.30 7.00 8.75
C ILE A 21 -6.38 6.35 7.73
N PHE A 22 -6.76 5.18 7.21
CA PHE A 22 -5.91 4.39 6.32
C PHE A 22 -6.14 4.69 4.85
N GLY A 23 -7.32 5.16 4.45
CA GLY A 23 -7.70 5.33 3.05
C GLY A 23 -8.20 4.02 2.40
N PRO A 24 -9.19 4.09 1.48
CA PRO A 24 -9.71 2.91 0.79
C PRO A 24 -8.66 2.25 -0.12
N LYS A 25 -7.72 3.01 -0.67
CA LYS A 25 -6.64 2.48 -1.54
C LYS A 25 -5.65 1.56 -0.77
N ASN A 26 -5.53 1.73 0.55
CA ASN A 26 -4.59 0.94 1.36
C ASN A 26 -5.20 -0.37 1.87
N LEU A 27 -6.53 -0.52 1.95
CA LEU A 27 -7.17 -1.78 2.37
C LEU A 27 -6.86 -2.96 1.43
N PRO A 28 -6.97 -2.84 0.09
CA PRO A 28 -6.60 -3.92 -0.82
C PRO A 28 -5.13 -4.31 -0.71
N LYS A 29 -4.24 -3.33 -0.52
CA LYS A 29 -2.80 -3.54 -0.37
C LYS A 29 -2.47 -4.32 0.92
N LEU A 30 -3.09 -3.95 2.04
CA LEU A 30 -2.96 -4.65 3.32
C LEU A 30 -3.61 -6.04 3.28
N GLY A 31 -4.78 -6.17 2.65
CA GLY A 31 -5.46 -7.45 2.45
C GLY A 31 -4.66 -8.41 1.57
N ALA A 32 -4.02 -7.92 0.51
CA ALA A 32 -3.18 -8.73 -0.37
C ALA A 32 -1.92 -9.24 0.34
N SER A 33 -1.29 -8.45 1.23
CA SER A 33 -0.12 -8.89 2.00
C SER A 33 -0.50 -9.90 3.08
N LEU A 34 -1.55 -9.63 3.86
CA LEU A 34 -2.11 -10.57 4.84
C LEU A 34 -2.59 -11.86 4.17
N GLY A 35 -3.27 -11.76 3.04
CA GLY A 35 -3.78 -12.89 2.28
C GLY A 35 -2.66 -13.80 1.79
N LYS A 36 -1.54 -13.24 1.31
CA LYS A 36 -0.33 -14.01 0.98
C LYS A 36 0.25 -14.73 2.20
N THR A 37 0.36 -14.07 3.35
CA THR A 37 0.82 -14.71 4.59
C THR A 37 -0.10 -15.85 5.01
N VAL A 38 -1.42 -15.64 5.04
CA VAL A 38 -2.40 -16.66 5.42
C VAL A 38 -2.39 -17.82 4.42
N LYS A 39 -2.25 -17.54 3.12
CA LYS A 39 -2.10 -18.56 2.07
C LYS A 39 -0.86 -19.43 2.31
N ASN A 40 0.29 -18.81 2.52
CA ASN A 40 1.54 -19.53 2.79
C ASN A 40 1.47 -20.34 4.10
N LEU A 41 0.80 -19.83 5.14
CA LEU A 41 0.56 -20.55 6.39
C LEU A 41 -0.33 -21.78 6.17
N ARG A 42 -1.42 -21.66 5.40
CA ARG A 42 -2.30 -22.79 5.05
C ARG A 42 -1.58 -23.85 4.22
N GLU A 43 -0.81 -23.43 3.23
CA GLU A 43 -0.01 -24.33 2.39
C GLU A 43 1.05 -25.07 3.21
N GLY A 44 1.75 -24.36 4.12
CA GLY A 44 2.76 -24.95 5.01
C GLY A 44 2.19 -25.90 6.07
N MET A 45 0.94 -25.71 6.49
CA MET A 45 0.23 -26.63 7.40
C MET A 45 -0.34 -27.87 6.69
N GLY A 46 0.02 -28.13 5.43
CA GLY A 46 -0.42 -29.31 4.67
C GLY A 46 -1.80 -29.16 4.02
N GLY A 47 -2.41 -27.97 4.10
CA GLY A 47 -3.65 -27.64 3.41
C GLY A 47 -3.39 -27.10 2.01
N GLY A 48 -2.90 -27.94 1.10
CA GLY A 48 -2.50 -27.51 -0.23
C GLY A 48 -2.97 -28.43 -1.36
N LYS A 49 -4.07 -28.05 -2.02
CA LYS A 49 -4.24 -28.01 -3.48
C LYS A 49 -5.72 -27.90 -3.83
N GLU A 50 -6.19 -26.66 -4.01
CA GLU A 50 -6.95 -26.23 -5.19
C GLU A 50 -7.29 -24.75 -5.03
N GLU A 51 -7.11 -24.01 -6.13
CA GLU A 51 -7.76 -22.72 -6.44
C GLU A 51 -7.33 -21.48 -5.64
N ALA A 52 -6.51 -20.64 -6.30
CA ALA A 52 -6.61 -19.19 -6.23
C ALA A 52 -5.87 -18.61 -7.44
N ALA A 53 -6.50 -18.71 -8.61
CA ALA A 53 -6.09 -18.02 -9.82
C ALA A 53 -6.61 -16.57 -9.80
N GLU A 54 -5.85 -15.71 -10.48
CA GLU A 54 -6.08 -14.28 -10.76
C GLU A 54 -5.87 -13.30 -9.61
N ALA A 55 -4.61 -12.82 -9.57
CA ALA A 55 -4.27 -11.52 -9.04
C ALA A 55 -5.03 -10.45 -9.85
N VAL A 56 -5.84 -9.65 -9.14
CA VAL A 56 -6.41 -8.41 -9.65
C VAL A 56 -5.27 -7.44 -9.91
N GLU A 57 -4.79 -7.40 -11.16
CA GLU A 57 -4.16 -6.21 -11.74
C GLU A 57 -5.22 -5.11 -11.78
N LEU A 58 -5.20 -4.22 -10.80
CA LEU A 58 -5.76 -2.88 -10.95
C LEU A 58 -4.66 -1.90 -10.60
N ALA A 59 -3.98 -1.49 -11.67
CA ALA A 59 -3.30 -0.22 -11.77
C ALA A 59 -4.17 0.88 -11.15
N VAL A 60 -3.58 1.63 -10.24
CA VAL A 60 -3.90 3.04 -10.06
C VAL A 60 -2.55 3.73 -9.94
N GLU A 61 -1.96 3.99 -11.11
CA GLU A 61 -1.29 5.25 -11.35
C GLU A 61 -2.34 6.34 -11.09
N ASP A 62 -2.16 7.11 -10.02
CA ASP A 62 -2.74 8.44 -9.88
C ASP A 62 -1.80 9.20 -8.96
N ASP A 63 -0.96 9.98 -9.62
CA ASP A 63 -0.59 11.34 -9.29
C ASP A 63 -0.11 11.66 -7.87
N VAL A 64 1.20 11.79 -7.84
CA VAL A 64 1.94 12.77 -7.05
C VAL A 64 1.48 14.18 -7.48
N GLU A 65 0.39 14.69 -6.93
CA GLU A 65 0.07 16.12 -6.96
C GLU A 65 -0.52 16.56 -5.62
N ASP A 66 0.36 16.99 -4.71
CA ASP A 66 0.06 18.10 -3.81
C ASP A 66 1.37 18.83 -3.49
N GLU A 67 1.62 19.81 -4.36
CA GLU A 67 2.35 21.07 -4.21
C GLU A 67 3.66 21.15 -3.41
N GLU A 68 4.72 21.34 -4.18
CA GLU A 68 5.82 22.24 -3.87
C GLU A 68 5.31 23.69 -3.79
N PRO A 69 5.60 24.46 -2.72
CA PRO A 69 5.88 25.87 -2.87
C PRO A 69 7.39 26.06 -2.89
N ALA A 70 7.84 26.49 -4.07
CA ALA A 70 9.16 26.99 -4.37
C ALA A 70 9.73 27.91 -3.27
N GLN A 71 11.05 27.82 -3.04
CA GLN A 71 12.03 28.93 -3.06
C GLN A 71 13.39 28.49 -2.47
N PRO A 72 14.52 29.11 -2.86
CA PRO A 72 15.10 29.16 -4.19
C PRO A 72 16.59 28.75 -4.18
N ALA A 73 17.14 28.55 -5.37
CA ALA A 73 18.55 28.26 -5.65
C ALA A 73 19.56 29.07 -4.82
N LYS A 74 20.51 28.36 -4.17
CA LYS A 74 21.87 28.87 -3.96
C LYS A 74 22.87 28.01 -4.73
N LYS A 75 23.42 28.70 -5.73
CA LYS A 75 24.55 28.38 -6.60
C LYS A 75 25.78 27.89 -5.82
N THR A 76 26.73 27.38 -6.61
CA THR A 76 28.18 27.30 -6.32
C THR A 76 28.57 25.98 -5.62
N VAL A 77 29.48 25.12 -6.10
CA VAL A 77 30.44 25.11 -7.20
C VAL A 77 30.72 23.64 -7.56
N ARG A 78 30.40 23.24 -8.79
CA ARG A 78 31.13 22.15 -9.48
C ARG A 78 32.38 22.79 -10.08
N ALA A 79 33.48 22.78 -9.34
CA ALA A 79 34.82 23.00 -9.88
C ALA A 79 35.41 21.61 -10.14
N LYS A 80 35.51 21.24 -11.41
CA LYS A 80 36.79 21.25 -12.14
C LYS A 80 37.61 20.03 -11.73
N LYS A 81 37.44 18.90 -12.43
CA LYS A 81 38.34 18.51 -13.51
C LYS A 81 39.80 18.73 -13.11
N ALA A 82 40.45 17.68 -12.64
CA ALA A 82 41.90 17.52 -12.73
C ALA A 82 42.21 16.07 -13.16
N PRO A 83 43.25 15.85 -13.96
CA PRO A 83 43.40 14.73 -14.86
C PRO A 83 44.26 13.59 -14.31
N GLN A 84 44.32 12.55 -15.14
CA GLN A 84 45.12 11.33 -15.14
C GLN A 84 46.61 11.47 -14.73
N ASN A 85 47.14 10.34 -14.20
CA ASN A 85 48.54 9.88 -14.08
C ASN A 85 49.36 10.30 -12.84
N ALA A 86 49.66 9.31 -11.99
CA ALA A 86 50.98 8.98 -11.46
C ALA A 86 50.98 7.50 -11.04
#